data_AF-A0A497P1S7-F1
#
_entry.id   AF-A0A497P1S7-F1
#
_cell.length_a   1.000
_cell.length_b   1.000
_cell.length_c   1.000
_cell.angle_alpha   90.00
_cell.angle_beta   90.00
_cell.angle_gamma   90.00
#
_symmetry.space_group_name_H-M   'P 1'
#
loop_
_entity.id
_entity.type
_entity.pdbx_description
1 polymer ?
#
loop_
_entity_poly.entity_id
_entity_poly.type
_entity_poly.pdbx_seq_one_letter_code
_entity_poly.pdbx_strand_id
1 'polypeptide(L)' 'PDNIDLPKGLMIRTFTEKRKLIALITYDGDSLLTLRSTIDDLLSCISVAEKTLSSLRRSKNLLKS' A
#
# COMPACT_ATOMS: atom_id res chain seq x y z
N PRO A 1 -2.67 -1.13 -12.76
CA PRO A 1 -1.42 -0.99 -13.52
C PRO A 1 -0.38 -1.96 -12.95
N ASP A 2 0.04 -2.86 -13.82
CA ASP A 2 0.86 -4.04 -13.53
C ASP A 2 2.31 -3.70 -13.12
N ASN A 3 2.85 -4.60 -12.31
CA ASN A 3 4.10 -4.55 -11.57
C ASN A 3 5.37 -4.45 -12.43
N ILE A 4 5.57 -3.31 -13.09
CA ILE A 4 6.78 -3.01 -13.86
C ILE A 4 7.61 -2.03 -13.03
N ASP A 5 8.84 -2.41 -12.69
CA ASP A 5 9.85 -1.67 -11.89
C ASP A 5 9.93 -1.94 -10.38
N LEU A 6 9.74 -3.20 -9.94
CA LEU A 6 10.31 -3.60 -8.65
C LEU A 6 11.83 -3.85 -8.81
N PRO A 7 12.67 -3.38 -7.86
CA PRO A 7 14.09 -3.71 -7.83
C PRO A 7 14.32 -5.22 -7.90
N LYS A 8 15.41 -5.66 -8.55
CA LYS A 8 15.77 -7.09 -8.58
C LYS A 8 15.86 -7.64 -7.16
N GLY A 9 15.27 -8.81 -6.93
CA GLY A 9 15.20 -9.45 -5.62
C GLY A 9 14.04 -8.96 -4.73
N LEU A 10 13.23 -8.00 -5.16
CA LEU A 10 12.03 -7.57 -4.43
C LEU A 10 10.75 -8.17 -5.03
N MET A 11 10.02 -8.93 -4.24
CA MET A 11 8.68 -9.40 -4.57
C MET A 11 7.67 -8.85 -3.57
N ILE A 12 6.60 -8.26 -4.08
CA ILE A 12 5.47 -7.80 -3.27
C ILE A 12 4.23 -8.57 -3.69
N ARG A 13 3.59 -9.23 -2.73
CA ARG A 13 2.29 -9.88 -2.91
C ARG A 13 1.27 -9.21 -2.00
N THR A 14 0.19 -8.73 -2.59
CA THR A 14 -0.91 -8.14 -1.82
C THR A 14 -2.12 -9.05 -1.88
N PHE A 15 -2.78 -9.22 -0.75
CA PHE A 15 -4.04 -9.93 -0.65
C PHE A 15 -4.89 -9.31 0.43
N THR A 16 -6.20 -9.46 0.29
CA THR A 16 -7.15 -8.97 1.29
C THR A 16 -7.65 -10.14 2.11
N GLU A 17 -7.70 -9.95 3.43
CA GLU A 17 -8.29 -10.90 4.34
C GLU A 17 -9.28 -10.18 5.25
N LYS A 18 -10.56 -10.55 5.14
CA LYS A 18 -11.69 -9.90 5.84
C LYS A 18 -11.75 -8.40 5.52
N ARG A 19 -11.28 -7.55 6.43
CA ARG A 19 -11.23 -6.08 6.29
C ARG A 19 -9.80 -5.54 6.41
N LYS A 20 -8.81 -6.38 6.16
CA LYS A 20 -7.38 -6.03 6.22
C LYS A 20 -6.75 -6.21 4.85
N LEU A 21 -5.92 -5.26 4.46
CA LEU A 21 -4.98 -5.41 3.35
C LEU A 21 -3.69 -5.99 3.93
N ILE A 22 -3.25 -7.12 3.41
CA ILE A 22 -1.99 -7.76 3.80
C ILE A 22 -1.03 -7.62 2.61
N ALA A 23 0.14 -7.05 2.86
CA ALA A 23 1.24 -6.99 1.91
C ALA A 23 2.38 -7.87 2.42
N LEU A 24 2.63 -8.97 1.71
CA LEU A 24 3.78 -9.83 1.93
C LEU A 24 4.92 -9.36 1.04
N ILE A 25 6.03 -8.95 1.67
CA ILE A 25 7.21 -8.44 0.98
C ILE A 25 8.34 -9.43 1.19
N THR A 26 8.90 -9.93 0.10
CA THR A 26 10.08 -10.80 0.09
C THR A 26 11.22 -10.03 -0.55
N TYR A 27 12.36 -9.99 0.12
CA TYR A 27 13.53 -9.25 -0.32
C TYR A 27 14.76 -10.16 -0.30
N ASP A 28 15.43 -10.25 -1.43
CA ASP A 28 16.62 -11.06 -1.70
C ASP A 28 17.68 -10.19 -2.40
N GLY A 29 18.04 -9.07 -1.77
CA GLY A 29 19.06 -8.15 -2.27
C GLY A 29 19.94 -7.62 -1.15
N ASP A 30 20.99 -6.89 -1.52
CA ASP A 30 22.04 -6.49 -0.57
C ASP A 30 21.78 -5.15 0.14
N SER A 31 20.79 -4.38 -0.33
CA SER A 31 20.51 -3.00 0.13
C SER A 31 19.20 -2.91 0.90
N LEU A 32 19.27 -3.11 2.22
CA LEU A 32 18.15 -2.90 3.13
C LEU A 32 17.60 -1.46 3.07
N LEU A 33 18.42 -0.48 2.68
CA LEU A 33 17.97 0.91 2.50
C LEU A 33 16.99 1.03 1.33
N THR A 34 17.22 0.31 0.24
CA THR A 34 16.30 0.28 -0.91
C THR A 34 14.97 -0.36 -0.51
N LEU A 35 15.02 -1.48 0.23
CA LEU A 35 13.81 -2.10 0.78
C LEU A 35 13.02 -1.13 1.66
N ARG A 36 13.72 -0.43 2.57
CA ARG A 36 13.10 0.56 3.45
C ARG A 36 12.40 1.66 2.66
N SER A 37 13.08 2.26 1.68
CA SER A 37 12.49 3.30 0.84
C SER A 37 11.24 2.79 0.10
N THR A 38 11.27 1.57 -0.44
CA THR A 38 10.09 1.00 -1.11
C THR A 38 8.93 0.76 -0.14
N ILE A 39 9.20 0.34 1.11
CA ILE A 39 8.17 0.20 2.14
C ILE A 39 7.58 1.57 2.51
N ASP A 40 8.41 2.58 2.69
CA ASP A 40 7.98 3.94 3.02
C ASP A 40 7.08 4.52 1.91
N ASP A 41 7.46 4.34 0.64
CA ASP A 41 6.66 4.75 -0.52
C ASP A 41 5.31 4.02 -0.57
N LEU A 42 5.31 2.70 -0.37
CA LEU A 42 4.09 1.88 -0.35
C LEU A 42 3.11 2.33 0.75
N LEU A 43 3.61 2.55 1.97
CA LEU A 43 2.79 3.01 3.09
C LEU A 43 2.25 4.43 2.88
N SER A 44 3.02 5.30 2.23
CA SER A 44 2.58 6.64 1.85
C SER A 44 1.37 6.56 0.91
N CYS A 45 1.44 5.74 -0.15
CA CYS A 45 0.33 5.52 -1.07
C CYS A 45 -0.92 4.97 -0.35
N ILE A 46 -0.77 3.99 0.53
CA ILE A 46 -1.87 3.41 1.30
C ILE A 46 -2.52 4.48 2.19
N SER A 47 -1.73 5.28 2.90
CA SER A 47 -2.22 6.36 3.76
C SER A 47 -3.04 7.40 3.00
N VAL A 48 -2.60 7.78 1.79
CA VAL A 48 -3.37 8.70 0.93
C VAL A 48 -4.68 8.08 0.49
N ALA A 49 -4.67 6.81 0.08
CA ALA A 49 -5.89 6.09 -0.32
C ALA A 49 -6.89 5.98 0.85
N GLU A 50 -6.42 5.63 2.05
CA GLU A 50 -7.24 5.52 3.25
C GLU A 50 -7.88 6.85 3.66
N LYS A 51 -7.10 7.95 3.63
CA LYS A 51 -7.62 9.30 3.90
C LYS A 51 -8.67 9.70 2.88
N THR A 52 -8.44 9.42 1.61
CA THR A 52 -9.37 9.73 0.52
C THR A 52 -10.68 8.96 0.71
N LEU A 53 -10.61 7.66 0.98
CA LEU A 53 -11.78 6.83 1.26
C LEU A 53 -12.54 7.29 2.51
N SER A 54 -11.82 7.68 3.56
CA SER A 54 -12.40 8.18 4.81
C SER A 54 -13.15 9.50 4.61
N SER A 55 -12.57 10.43 3.87
CA SER A 55 -13.21 11.70 3.49
C SER A 55 -14.48 11.46 2.67
N LEU A 56 -14.43 10.57 1.68
CA LEU A 56 -15.61 10.21 0.88
C LEU A 56 -16.72 9.58 1.72
N ARG A 57 -16.38 8.71 2.68
CA ARG A 57 -17.35 8.13 3.63
C ARG A 57 -17.98 9.20 4.52
N ARG A 58 -17.19 10.15 5.01
CA ARG A 58 -17.68 11.27 5.83
C ARG A 58 -18.67 12.14 5.04
N SER A 59 -18.34 12.50 3.80
CA SER A 59 -19.23 13.27 2.92
C SER A 59 -20.53 12.53 2.60
N LYS A 60 -20.48 11.19 2.40
CA LYS A 60 -21.70 10.39 2.21
C LYS A 60 -22.62 10.35 3.43
N ASN A 61 -22.07 10.43 4.64
CA ASN A 61 -22.88 10.48 5.87
C ASN A 61 -23.52 11.86 6.06
N LEU A 62 -22.84 12.94 5.66
CA LEU A 62 -23.39 14.31 5.72
C LEU A 62 -24.50 14.57 4.69
N LEU A 63 -24.54 13.84 3.58
CA LEU A 63 -25.60 13.92 2.57
C LEU A 63 -26.84 13.07 2.91
N LYS A 64 -26.79 12.29 4.01
CA LYS A 64 -27.89 11.43 4.48
C LYS A 64 -28.55 11.93 5.77
N SER A 65 -28.05 13.01 6.37
CA SER A 65 -28.62 13.68 7.55
C SER A 65 -29.36 14.95 7.15
#